data_AF-A0A1G5EQC1-F1
#
_entry.id   AF-A0A1G5EQC1-F1
#
_cell.length_a   1.000
_cell.length_b   1.000
_cell.length_c   1.000
_cell.angle_alpha   90.00
_cell.angle_beta   90.00
_cell.angle_gamma   90.00
#
_symmetry.space_group_name_H-M   'P 1'
#
loop_
_entity.id
_entity.type
_entity.pdbx_description
1 polymer ?
#
loop_
_entity_poly.entity_id
_entity_poly.type
_entity_poly.pdbx_seq_one_letter_code
_entity_poly.pdbx_strand_id
1 'polypeptide(L)'
;MTDETKSLGKQGGMPDVMPLEPGGIIPEEQSILTLDEISSACAVQTEYIIELVAEGVITPEVGAQATPERAPEISTEMPEPHSWRFTGMHLRHVRIASHLQSDLGINLAGVGLALQLLDEVEALRTRLNVLAAYRT
;
A
#
# COMPACT_ATOMS: atom_id res chain seq x y z
N MET A 1 52.18 -45.10 29.78
CA MET A 1 50.99 -45.88 30.17
C MET A 1 49.79 -45.08 29.66
N THR A 2 49.20 -45.57 28.56
CA THR A 2 47.87 -45.29 27.94
C THR A 2 47.49 -43.81 27.72
N ASP A 3 47.39 -43.25 26.50
CA ASP A 3 46.67 -43.62 25.26
C ASP A 3 45.15 -43.27 25.26
N GLU A 4 44.73 -42.78 24.09
CA GLU A 4 43.34 -42.70 23.53
C GLU A 4 42.46 -41.47 23.87
N THR A 5 42.33 -40.48 22.96
CA THR A 5 41.38 -40.33 21.81
C THR A 5 40.00 -39.81 22.27
N LYS A 6 39.46 -38.65 21.82
CA LYS A 6 38.93 -38.21 20.50
C LYS A 6 37.42 -37.92 20.61
N SER A 7 37.06 -36.64 20.41
CA SER A 7 35.93 -36.09 19.60
C SER A 7 34.49 -36.66 19.73
N LEU A 8 33.48 -35.80 19.96
CA LEU A 8 32.60 -35.16 18.95
C LEU A 8 31.33 -34.53 19.59
N GLY A 9 30.80 -33.45 19.00
CA GLY A 9 29.44 -32.92 19.21
C GLY A 9 29.42 -31.46 19.72
N LYS A 10 29.74 -30.44 18.93
CA LYS A 10 28.91 -29.69 17.96
C LYS A 10 27.57 -29.15 18.50
N GLN A 11 27.46 -27.82 18.41
CA GLN A 11 26.29 -26.98 18.06
C GLN A 11 25.10 -27.00 19.05
N GLY A 12 24.46 -25.88 19.37
CA GLY A 12 24.54 -24.52 18.86
C GLY A 12 23.86 -23.58 19.85
N GLY A 13 24.23 -22.30 19.80
CA GLY A 13 23.53 -21.27 20.55
C GLY A 13 22.08 -21.20 20.10
N MET A 14 21.16 -21.11 21.06
CA MET A 14 19.83 -20.61 20.79
C MET A 14 19.93 -19.08 20.73
N PRO A 15 19.78 -18.43 19.57
CA PRO A 15 19.48 -17.02 19.58
C PRO A 15 18.05 -16.83 20.09
N ASP A 16 17.93 -15.88 21.00
CA ASP A 16 16.80 -15.01 21.25
C ASP A 16 15.69 -15.09 20.18
N VAL A 17 14.69 -15.95 20.40
CA VAL A 17 13.44 -15.92 19.63
C VAL A 17 12.50 -14.95 20.34
N MET A 18 12.70 -13.69 19.96
CA MET A 18 11.78 -12.58 20.03
C MET A 18 10.32 -13.05 19.85
N PRO A 19 9.38 -12.63 20.72
CA PRO A 19 7.97 -12.86 20.47
C PRO A 19 7.60 -12.22 19.13
N LEU A 20 6.98 -13.02 18.25
CA LEU A 20 6.33 -12.52 17.05
C LEU A 20 5.13 -11.68 17.53
N GLU A 21 5.35 -10.39 17.68
CA GLU A 21 4.27 -9.44 17.89
C GLU A 21 3.26 -9.58 16.74
N PRO A 22 1.97 -9.70 17.04
CA PRO A 22 0.93 -9.89 16.03
C PRO A 22 0.95 -8.71 15.05
N GLY A 23 0.76 -9.06 13.78
CA GLY A 23 0.70 -8.21 12.60
C GLY A 23 0.55 -6.72 12.90
N GLY A 24 1.56 -5.97 12.47
CA GLY A 24 1.66 -4.53 12.63
C GLY A 24 0.31 -3.85 12.57
N ILE A 25 -0.07 -3.25 13.70
CA ILE A 25 -1.01 -2.15 13.70
C ILE A 25 -0.34 -1.12 12.79
N ILE A 26 -0.80 -1.01 11.55
CA ILE A 26 -0.53 0.12 10.66
C ILE A 26 -1.42 1.24 11.22
N PRO A 27 -0.92 2.16 12.06
CA PRO A 27 -1.70 3.24 12.63
C PRO A 27 -1.44 4.46 11.75
N GLU A 28 -1.97 4.50 10.54
CA GLU A 28 -1.48 5.50 9.59
C GLU A 28 -2.52 5.95 8.59
N GLU A 29 -3.44 6.74 9.13
CA GLU A 29 -4.19 7.72 8.37
C GLU A 29 -3.30 8.93 7.98
N GLN A 30 -1.99 8.92 8.26
CA GLN A 30 -1.07 10.06 8.07
C GLN A 30 0.36 9.73 7.59
N SER A 31 0.74 8.47 7.33
CA SER A 31 2.06 8.19 6.74
C SER A 31 2.01 8.28 5.22
N ILE A 32 3.05 8.90 4.65
CA ILE A 32 3.24 9.01 3.21
C ILE A 32 4.11 7.84 2.78
N LEU A 33 3.56 6.94 1.96
CA LEU A 33 4.18 5.72 1.48
C LEU A 33 4.73 5.91 0.07
N THR A 34 5.87 5.28 -0.21
CA THR A 34 6.42 5.05 -1.55
C THR A 34 5.69 3.90 -2.24
N LEU A 35 5.95 3.73 -3.54
CA LEU A 35 5.38 2.64 -4.35
C LEU A 35 5.68 1.25 -3.78
N ASP A 36 6.91 1.00 -3.33
CA ASP A 36 7.31 -0.29 -2.75
C ASP A 36 6.64 -0.54 -1.39
N GLU A 37 6.46 0.50 -0.59
CA GLU A 37 5.81 0.40 0.72
C GLU A 37 4.31 0.08 0.59
N ILE A 38 3.58 0.75 -0.30
CA ILE A 38 2.16 0.44 -0.53
C ILE A 38 1.97 -0.94 -1.16
N SER A 39 2.88 -1.35 -2.06
CA SER A 39 2.93 -2.68 -2.67
C SER A 39 3.06 -3.76 -1.59
N SER A 40 4.05 -3.62 -0.71
CA SER A 40 4.27 -4.49 0.43
C SER A 40 3.08 -4.51 1.41
N ALA A 41 2.56 -3.34 1.78
CA ALA A 41 1.46 -3.20 2.74
C ALA A 41 0.11 -3.75 2.24
N CYS A 42 -0.06 -3.86 0.91
CA CYS A 42 -1.24 -4.43 0.28
C CYS A 42 -1.04 -5.87 -0.21
N ALA A 43 0.19 -6.41 -0.13
CA ALA A 43 0.56 -7.71 -0.68
C ALA A 43 0.18 -7.87 -2.17
N VAL A 44 0.37 -6.80 -2.95
CA VAL A 44 0.16 -6.78 -4.42
C VAL A 44 1.47 -6.50 -5.13
N GLN A 45 1.54 -6.72 -6.44
CA GLN A 45 2.73 -6.39 -7.22
C GLN A 45 2.78 -4.88 -7.51
N THR A 46 3.98 -4.35 -7.68
CA THR A 46 4.19 -2.93 -8.02
C THR A 46 3.57 -2.58 -9.37
N GLU A 47 3.65 -3.49 -10.34
CA GLU A 47 3.05 -3.36 -11.68
C GLU A 47 1.54 -3.14 -11.60
N TYR A 48 0.86 -3.84 -10.69
CA TYR A 48 -0.57 -3.68 -10.48
C TYR A 48 -0.92 -2.27 -9.97
N ILE A 49 -0.10 -1.72 -9.08
CA ILE A 49 -0.30 -0.35 -8.59
C ILE A 49 -0.05 0.67 -9.71
N ILE A 50 0.96 0.44 -10.55
CA ILE A 50 1.23 1.29 -11.72
C ILE A 50 0.04 1.26 -12.68
N GLU A 51 -0.56 0.10 -12.93
CA GLU A 51 -1.76 -0.03 -13.77
C GLU A 51 -2.95 0.73 -13.17
N LEU A 52 -3.18 0.63 -11.85
CA LEU A 52 -4.21 1.41 -11.16
C LEU A 52 -4.01 2.92 -11.32
N VAL A 53 -2.76 3.40 -11.26
CA VAL A 53 -2.43 4.82 -11.49
C VAL A 53 -2.65 5.20 -12.95
N ALA A 54 -2.22 4.37 -13.89
CA ALA A 54 -2.35 4.62 -15.32
C ALA A 54 -3.82 4.71 -15.76
N GLU A 55 -4.68 3.86 -15.21
CA GLU A 55 -6.13 3.88 -15.43
C GLU A 55 -6.85 4.96 -14.60
N GLY A 56 -6.12 5.72 -13.77
CA GLY A 56 -6.67 6.79 -12.93
C GLY A 56 -7.55 6.30 -11.77
N VAL A 57 -7.47 5.01 -11.43
CA VAL A 57 -8.21 4.39 -10.33
C VAL A 57 -7.72 4.93 -8.97
N ILE A 58 -6.43 5.19 -8.87
CA ILE A 58 -5.80 5.89 -7.75
C ILE A 58 -4.91 7.01 -8.31
N THR A 59 -4.79 8.13 -7.61
CA THR A 59 -3.95 9.26 -8.06
C THR A 59 -2.92 9.60 -6.99
N PRO A 60 -1.65 9.22 -7.16
CA PRO A 60 -0.63 9.48 -6.15
C PRO A 60 -0.32 10.97 -6.06
N GLU A 61 0.17 11.37 -4.89
CA GLU A 61 0.82 12.66 -4.72
C GLU A 61 2.23 12.62 -5.32
N VAL A 62 2.73 13.77 -5.78
CA VAL A 62 4.10 13.88 -6.29
C VAL A 62 5.01 14.37 -5.17
N GLY A 63 5.98 13.54 -4.80
CA GLY A 63 6.97 13.89 -3.78
C GLY A 63 7.96 14.96 -4.26
N ALA A 64 8.47 15.76 -3.32
CA ALA A 64 9.40 16.87 -3.58
C ALA A 64 10.77 16.47 -4.20
N GLN A 65 11.07 15.17 -4.29
CA GLN A 65 12.32 14.63 -4.84
C GLN A 65 12.24 14.35 -6.35
N ALA A 66 11.17 14.79 -7.04
CA ALA A 66 11.10 14.75 -8.49
C ALA A 66 12.13 15.73 -9.07
N THR A 67 13.39 15.31 -9.17
CA THR A 67 14.46 16.10 -9.78
C THR A 67 14.14 16.25 -11.26
N PRO A 68 13.85 17.48 -11.76
CA PRO A 68 13.68 17.69 -13.19
C PRO A 68 15.10 17.89 -13.75
N GLU A 69 15.88 16.82 -13.85
CA GLU A 69 17.23 16.89 -14.42
C GLU A 69 17.25 17.08 -15.95
N ARG A 70 16.06 17.21 -16.53
CA ARG A 70 15.78 17.90 -17.80
C ARG A 70 14.42 18.59 -17.67
N ALA A 71 14.38 19.89 -17.90
CA ALA A 71 13.11 20.60 -18.07
C ALA A 71 12.39 20.04 -19.31
N PRO A 72 11.16 19.52 -19.21
CA PRO A 72 10.43 19.14 -20.39
C PRO A 72 9.94 20.43 -21.06
N GLU A 73 10.47 20.71 -22.25
CA GLU A 73 9.86 21.64 -23.18
C GLU A 73 8.53 21.02 -23.61
N ILE A 74 7.45 21.39 -22.92
CA ILE A 74 6.07 20.95 -23.19
C ILE A 74 5.92 19.42 -23.06
N SER A 75 5.67 18.90 -21.86
CA SER A 75 5.35 17.46 -21.73
C SER A 75 4.18 17.21 -20.79
N THR A 76 3.08 16.80 -21.40
CA THR A 76 1.93 16.15 -20.77
C THR A 76 2.33 14.71 -20.45
N GLU A 77 3.23 14.53 -19.48
CA GLU A 77 3.73 13.21 -19.09
C GLU A 77 3.48 12.94 -17.60
N MET A 78 3.09 11.70 -17.30
CA MET A 78 2.84 11.23 -15.94
C MET A 78 4.15 11.25 -15.14
N PRO A 79 4.18 11.73 -13.87
CA PRO A 79 5.37 11.70 -13.03
C PRO A 79 5.95 10.28 -12.91
N GLU A 80 7.27 10.17 -12.86
CA GLU A 80 7.94 8.86 -12.76
C GLU A 80 7.51 8.12 -11.48
N PRO A 81 7.31 6.78 -11.51
CA PRO A 81 6.74 6.04 -10.39
C PRO A 81 7.50 6.12 -9.05
N HIS A 82 8.80 6.40 -9.08
CA HIS A 82 9.62 6.58 -7.87
C HIS A 82 9.28 7.86 -7.08
N SER A 83 8.71 8.85 -7.76
CA SER A 83 8.29 10.11 -7.17
C SER A 83 6.93 10.03 -6.49
N TRP A 84 6.17 8.95 -6.75
CA TRP A 84 4.81 8.78 -6.24
C TRP A 84 4.79 8.61 -4.74
N ARG A 85 3.77 9.23 -4.13
CA ARG A 85 3.52 9.24 -2.70
C ARG A 85 2.07 8.89 -2.45
N PHE A 86 1.83 7.98 -1.52
CA PHE A 86 0.54 7.38 -1.26
C PHE A 86 0.17 7.57 0.22
N THR A 87 -1.06 8.01 0.46
CA THR A 87 -1.64 8.14 1.80
C THR A 87 -2.39 6.87 2.23
N GLY A 88 -2.85 6.82 3.49
CA GLY A 88 -3.71 5.74 3.99
C GLY A 88 -5.00 5.53 3.18
N MET A 89 -5.54 6.60 2.57
CA MET A 89 -6.68 6.49 1.66
C MET A 89 -6.35 5.64 0.43
N HIS A 90 -5.19 5.88 -0.19
CA HIS A 90 -4.74 5.10 -1.34
C HIS A 90 -4.54 3.63 -0.99
N LEU A 91 -3.97 3.35 0.18
CA LEU A 91 -3.80 1.99 0.68
C LEU A 91 -5.16 1.27 0.84
N ARG A 92 -6.17 1.95 1.39
CA ARG A 92 -7.54 1.41 1.45
C ARG A 92 -8.09 1.12 0.06
N HIS A 93 -7.95 2.06 -0.87
CA HIS A 93 -8.42 1.89 -2.25
C HIS A 93 -7.74 0.73 -2.98
N VAL A 94 -6.42 0.56 -2.84
CA VAL A 94 -5.68 -0.57 -3.44
C VAL A 94 -6.16 -1.91 -2.90
N ARG A 95 -6.43 -2.01 -1.59
CA ARG A 95 -6.98 -3.24 -1.00
C ARG A 95 -8.36 -3.57 -1.55
N ILE A 96 -9.26 -2.59 -1.58
CA ILE A 96 -10.61 -2.78 -2.13
C ILE A 96 -10.53 -3.13 -3.62
N ALA A 97 -9.67 -2.46 -4.39
CA ALA A 97 -9.45 -2.75 -5.80
C ALA A 97 -9.01 -4.20 -6.02
N SER A 98 -8.01 -4.67 -5.27
CA SER A 98 -7.51 -6.04 -5.34
C SER A 98 -8.62 -7.05 -5.07
N HIS A 99 -9.41 -6.84 -4.01
CA HIS A 99 -10.56 -7.70 -3.69
C HIS A 99 -11.64 -7.67 -4.76
N LEU A 100 -11.98 -6.51 -5.31
CA LEU A 100 -12.97 -6.41 -6.38
C LEU A 100 -12.54 -7.18 -7.62
N GLN A 101 -11.26 -7.13 -8.00
CA GLN A 101 -10.77 -7.92 -9.13
C GLN A 101 -10.72 -9.41 -8.83
N SER A 102 -10.23 -9.83 -7.65
CA SER A 102 -10.12 -11.25 -7.31
C SER A 102 -11.47 -11.92 -7.13
N ASP A 103 -12.42 -11.22 -6.51
CA ASP A 103 -13.68 -11.82 -6.05
C ASP A 103 -14.77 -11.70 -7.11
N LEU A 104 -14.75 -10.63 -7.91
CA LEU A 104 -15.79 -10.34 -8.91
C LEU A 104 -15.27 -10.43 -10.36
N GLY A 105 -13.96 -10.54 -10.58
CA GLY A 105 -13.37 -10.68 -11.92
C GLY A 105 -13.61 -9.47 -12.83
N ILE A 106 -13.82 -8.28 -12.25
CA ILE A 106 -14.05 -7.05 -13.01
C ILE A 106 -12.74 -6.41 -13.48
N ASN A 107 -12.78 -5.65 -14.57
CA ASN A 107 -11.62 -4.94 -15.09
C ASN A 107 -11.29 -3.67 -14.29
N LEU A 108 -10.10 -3.08 -14.53
CA LEU A 108 -9.63 -1.87 -13.85
C LEU A 108 -10.60 -0.68 -13.97
N ALA A 109 -11.21 -0.46 -15.14
CA ALA A 109 -12.22 0.59 -15.32
C ALA A 109 -13.45 0.38 -14.43
N GLY A 110 -13.92 -0.87 -14.30
CA GLY A 110 -15.00 -1.27 -13.42
C GLY A 110 -14.63 -1.11 -11.94
N VAL A 111 -13.39 -1.41 -11.57
CA VAL A 111 -12.86 -1.15 -10.23
C VAL A 111 -12.88 0.34 -9.91
N GLY A 112 -12.40 1.19 -10.83
CA GLY A 112 -12.42 2.64 -10.65
C GLY A 112 -13.82 3.19 -10.41
N LEU A 113 -14.80 2.75 -11.21
CA LEU A 113 -16.20 3.11 -11.01
C LEU A 113 -16.75 2.62 -9.67
N ALA A 114 -16.45 1.37 -9.29
CA ALA A 114 -16.91 0.81 -8.02
C ALA A 114 -16.33 1.56 -6.82
N LEU A 115 -15.04 1.90 -6.85
CA LEU A 115 -14.38 2.72 -5.82
C LEU A 115 -15.03 4.09 -5.70
N GLN A 116 -15.26 4.79 -6.82
CA GLN A 116 -15.94 6.08 -6.83
C GLN A 116 -17.33 6.00 -6.17
N LEU A 117 -18.09 4.94 -6.45
CA LEU A 117 -19.41 4.73 -5.85
C LEU A 117 -19.31 4.43 -4.34
N LEU A 118 -18.33 3.64 -3.91
CA LEU A 118 -18.10 3.36 -2.50
C LEU A 118 -17.72 4.64 -1.74
N ASP A 119 -16.86 5.48 -2.31
CA ASP A 119 -16.48 6.77 -1.75
C ASP A 119 -17.69 7.73 -1.67
N GLU A 120 -18.55 7.75 -2.69
CA GLU A 120 -19.78 8.56 -2.65
C GLU A 120 -20.75 8.07 -1.56
N VAL A 121 -20.91 6.75 -1.40
CA VAL A 121 -21.73 6.18 -0.31
C VAL A 121 -21.18 6.57 1.05
N GLU A 122 -19.86 6.55 1.23
CA GLU A 122 -19.20 6.95 2.47
C GLU A 122 -19.36 8.45 2.74
N ALA A 123 -19.23 9.30 1.71
CA ALA A 123 -19.48 10.73 1.81
C ALA A 123 -20.94 11.03 2.20
N LEU A 124 -21.91 10.34 1.58
CA LEU A 124 -23.33 10.49 1.89
C LEU A 124 -23.65 10.05 3.33
N ARG A 125 -23.11 8.92 3.78
CA ARG A 125 -23.27 8.44 5.17
C ARG A 125 -22.69 9.44 6.17
N THR A 126 -21.52 10.01 5.87
CA THR A 126 -20.88 11.03 6.71
C THR A 126 -21.76 12.28 6.81
N ARG A 127 -22.32 12.77 5.69
CA ARG A 127 -23.24 13.92 5.68
C ARG A 127 -24.49 13.65 6.53
N LEU A 128 -25.08 12.45 6.42
CA LEU A 128 -26.25 12.07 7.22
C LEU A 128 -25.94 12.02 8.72
N ASN A 129 -24.78 11.47 9.10
CA ASN A 129 -24.36 11.41 10.50
C ASN A 129 -24.16 12.81 11.09
N VAL A 130 -23.53 13.72 10.34
CA VAL A 130 -23.36 15.11 10.74
C VAL A 130 -24.73 15.79 10.96
N LEU A 131 -25.67 15.65 10.01
CA LEU A 131 -27.02 16.21 10.16
C LEU A 131 -27.80 15.60 11.32
N ALA A 132 -27.63 14.30 11.59
CA ALA A 132 -28.24 13.64 12.72
C ALA A 132 -27.68 14.16 14.06
N ALA A 133 -26.37 14.41 14.13
CA ALA A 133 -25.70 14.96 15.32
C ALA A 133 -26.12 16.40 15.63
N TYR A 134 -26.53 17.20 14.63
CA TYR A 134 -27.06 18.56 14.85
C TYR A 134 -28.51 18.59 15.32
N ARG A 135 -29.24 17.48 15.28
CA ARG A 135 -30.67 17.41 15.68
C ARG A 135 -30.86 16.93 17.13
N THR A 136 -29.82 16.39 17.75
CA THR A 136 -29.76 16.01 19.17
C THR A 136 -29.15 17.10 20.02
#